data_AF-A0A535IRW8-F1
#
_entry.id   AF-A0A535IRW8-F1
#
_cell.length_a   1.000
_cell.length_b   1.000
_cell.length_c   1.000
_cell.angle_alpha   90.00
_cell.angle_beta   90.00
_cell.angle_gamma   90.00
#
_symmetry.space_group_name_H-M   'P 1'
#
loop_
_entity.id
_entity.type
_entity.pdbx_description
1 polymer ?
#
loop_
_entity_poly.entity_id
_entity_poly.type
_entity_poly.pdbx_seq_one_letter_code
_entity_poly.pdbx_strand_id
1 'polypeptide(L)'
;MPGLHWPDLIIVLVIALLVFGPKKLPEMGSSIGKGIREFRKGMSELSQPKEDHEDEPKVPHVEAQQRELPSQSASVDHQDLQAKPVQSEVSRSEVSTPEATRE
;
A
#
# COMPACT_ATOMS: atom_id res chain seq x y z
N MET A 1 -23.53 12.92 -30.51
CA MET A 1 -22.46 12.02 -31.00
C MET A 1 -22.62 10.70 -30.27
N PRO A 2 -22.78 9.55 -30.94
CA PRO A 2 -22.77 8.26 -30.25
C PRO A 2 -21.40 8.09 -29.60
N GLY A 3 -21.35 8.18 -28.27
CA GLY A 3 -20.12 8.04 -27.50
C GLY A 3 -19.86 6.57 -27.28
N LEU A 4 -18.70 6.07 -27.72
CA LEU A 4 -18.30 4.68 -27.57
C LEU A 4 -18.69 4.14 -26.19
N HIS A 5 -19.63 3.23 -26.21
CA HIS A 5 -20.30 2.75 -25.03
C HIS A 5 -19.40 1.63 -24.49
N TRP A 6 -19.04 1.64 -23.21
CA TRP A 6 -18.32 0.52 -22.58
C TRP A 6 -18.90 -0.87 -22.93
N PRO A 7 -20.24 -1.05 -23.06
CA PRO A 7 -20.83 -2.30 -23.53
C PRO A 7 -20.33 -2.77 -24.91
N ASP A 8 -20.16 -1.89 -25.89
CA ASP A 8 -19.74 -2.26 -27.25
C ASP A 8 -18.32 -2.84 -27.23
N LEU A 9 -17.44 -2.26 -26.40
CA LEU A 9 -16.08 -2.75 -26.21
C LEU A 9 -16.06 -4.16 -25.59
N ILE A 10 -16.99 -4.44 -24.65
CA ILE A 10 -17.14 -5.76 -24.03
C ILE A 10 -17.59 -6.80 -25.06
N ILE A 11 -18.55 -6.47 -25.94
CA ILE A 11 -18.97 -7.39 -27.03
C ILE A 11 -17.79 -7.78 -27.91
N VAL A 12 -16.99 -6.79 -28.34
CA VAL A 12 -15.82 -7.06 -29.19
C VAL A 12 -14.78 -7.90 -28.45
N LEU A 13 -14.56 -7.62 -27.16
CA LEU A 13 -13.66 -8.40 -26.33
C LEU A 13 -14.11 -9.86 -26.22
N VAL A 14 -15.40 -10.13 -26.04
CA VAL A 14 -15.93 -11.51 -25.99
C VAL A 14 -15.70 -12.24 -27.32
N ILE A 15 -15.95 -11.58 -28.45
CA ILE A 15 -15.68 -12.18 -29.78
C ILE A 15 -14.19 -12.45 -29.95
N ALA A 16 -13.33 -11.50 -29.59
CA ALA A 16 -11.88 -11.69 -29.63
C ALA A 16 -11.41 -12.83 -28.71
N LEU A 17 -12.00 -12.96 -27.53
CA LEU A 17 -11.75 -14.06 -26.59
C LEU A 17 -12.23 -15.41 -27.13
N LEU A 18 -13.27 -15.46 -27.96
CA LEU A 18 -13.70 -16.71 -28.62
C LEU A 18 -12.71 -17.13 -29.71
N VAL A 19 -12.19 -16.17 -30.49
CA VAL A 19 -11.24 -16.44 -31.57
C VAL A 19 -9.84 -16.79 -31.02
N PHE A 20 -9.33 -15.97 -30.12
CA PHE A 20 -7.98 -16.12 -29.56
C PHE A 20 -7.95 -17.01 -28.31
N GLY A 21 -9.04 -17.07 -27.55
CA GLY A 21 -9.10 -17.78 -26.27
C GLY A 21 -8.75 -16.87 -25.07
N PRO A 22 -9.39 -17.07 -23.90
CA PRO A 22 -9.13 -16.26 -22.70
C PRO A 22 -7.74 -16.43 -22.11
N LYS A 23 -7.03 -17.51 -22.47
CA LYS A 23 -5.65 -17.73 -22.05
C LYS A 23 -4.63 -17.00 -22.95
N LYS A 24 -4.95 -16.73 -24.22
CA LYS A 24 -3.99 -16.17 -25.18
C LYS A 24 -3.83 -14.65 -25.08
N LEU A 25 -4.90 -13.92 -24.79
CA LEU A 25 -4.81 -12.48 -24.55
C LEU A 25 -3.82 -12.10 -23.41
N PRO A 26 -3.89 -12.68 -22.20
CA PRO A 26 -2.95 -12.35 -21.14
C PRO A 26 -1.53 -12.89 -21.40
N GLU A 27 -1.40 -14.02 -22.09
CA GLU A 27 -0.11 -14.59 -22.48
C GLU A 27 0.64 -13.64 -23.42
N MET A 28 -0.01 -13.21 -24.52
CA MET A 28 0.56 -12.25 -25.48
C MET A 28 0.72 -10.85 -24.88
N GLY A 29 -0.27 -10.41 -24.08
CA GLY A 29 -0.24 -9.12 -23.38
C GLY A 29 0.92 -9.01 -22.39
N SER A 30 1.28 -10.11 -21.71
CA SER A 30 2.43 -10.12 -20.78
C SER A 30 3.75 -9.90 -21.51
N SER A 31 3.97 -10.54 -22.67
CA SER A 31 5.17 -10.31 -23.48
C SER A 31 5.24 -8.88 -24.04
N ILE A 32 4.14 -8.38 -24.58
CA ILE A 32 4.06 -7.01 -25.11
C ILE A 32 4.24 -5.98 -23.98
N GLY A 33 3.60 -6.21 -22.84
CA GLY A 33 3.68 -5.33 -21.67
C GLY A 33 5.10 -5.21 -21.12
N LYS A 34 5.87 -6.30 -21.09
CA LYS A 34 7.30 -6.27 -20.75
C LYS A 34 8.07 -5.39 -21.74
N GLY A 35 7.87 -5.57 -23.05
CA GLY A 35 8.51 -4.76 -24.08
C GLY A 35 8.17 -3.26 -23.95
N ILE A 36 6.90 -2.94 -23.74
CA ILE A 36 6.45 -1.55 -23.54
C ILE A 36 7.06 -0.96 -22.26
N ARG A 37 7.20 -1.75 -21.18
CA ARG A 37 7.80 -1.30 -19.92
C ARG A 37 9.28 -0.94 -20.09
N GLU A 38 10.06 -1.82 -20.73
CA GLU A 38 11.47 -1.55 -21.01
C GLU A 38 11.63 -0.38 -22.00
N PHE A 39 10.75 -0.29 -23.01
CA PHE A 39 10.72 0.84 -23.94
C PHE A 39 10.46 2.16 -23.22
N ARG A 40 9.45 2.20 -22.33
CA ARG A 40 9.16 3.38 -21.51
C ARG A 40 10.31 3.74 -20.59
N LYS A 41 10.98 2.74 -19.99
CA LYS A 41 12.15 2.96 -19.13
C LYS A 41 13.31 3.60 -19.91
N GLY A 42 13.67 3.05 -21.05
CA GLY A 42 14.70 3.62 -21.92
C GLY A 42 14.33 5.03 -22.42
N MET A 43 13.07 5.25 -22.79
CA MET A 43 12.58 6.59 -23.15
C MET A 43 12.67 7.59 -21.98
N SER A 44 12.37 7.15 -20.76
CA SER A 44 12.45 7.98 -19.55
C SER A 44 13.88 8.31 -19.14
N GLU A 45 14.83 7.41 -19.39
CA GLU A 45 16.27 7.63 -19.17
C GLU A 45 16.85 8.60 -20.21
N LEU A 46 16.36 8.56 -21.45
CA LEU A 46 16.76 9.49 -22.52
C LEU A 46 16.17 10.90 -22.33
N SER A 47 14.97 10.99 -21.75
CA SER A 47 14.25 12.26 -21.57
C SER A 47 14.62 13.00 -20.28
N GLN A 48 15.29 12.34 -19.33
CA GLN A 48 15.82 12.99 -18.12
C GLN A 48 17.32 13.22 -18.33
N PRO A 49 17.79 14.48 -18.36
CA PRO A 49 19.20 14.77 -18.14
C PRO A 49 19.61 14.15 -16.81
N LYS A 50 20.72 13.40 -16.78
CA LYS A 50 21.26 12.82 -15.55
C LYS A 50 21.49 13.93 -14.52
N GLU A 51 20.60 14.05 -13.55
CA GLU A 51 20.96 14.52 -12.22
C GLU A 51 21.27 13.27 -11.41
N ASP A 52 22.54 13.13 -11.06
CA ASP A 52 23.08 11.99 -10.33
C ASP A 52 22.38 11.88 -8.96
N HIS A 53 21.41 10.97 -8.88
CA HIS A 53 20.92 10.44 -7.62
C HIS A 53 21.22 8.95 -7.59
N GLU A 54 22.38 8.64 -7.03
CA GLU A 54 22.58 7.41 -6.28
C GLU A 54 21.50 7.37 -5.19
N ASP A 55 20.53 6.46 -5.27
CA ASP A 55 20.16 5.64 -4.11
C ASP A 55 19.07 4.59 -4.38
N GLU A 56 19.33 3.45 -3.73
CA GLU A 56 18.43 2.43 -3.23
C GLU A 56 17.95 1.27 -4.15
N PRO A 57 18.41 0.03 -3.87
CA PRO A 57 17.83 -1.17 -4.45
C PRO A 57 16.47 -1.42 -3.79
N LYS A 58 15.39 -1.26 -4.55
CA LYS A 58 14.06 -1.75 -4.16
C LYS A 58 14.08 -3.28 -4.14
N VAL A 59 14.52 -3.84 -3.02
CA VAL A 59 14.28 -5.23 -2.64
C VAL A 59 12.75 -5.46 -2.62
N PRO A 60 12.23 -6.41 -3.41
CA PRO A 60 10.84 -6.81 -3.28
C PRO A 60 10.60 -7.32 -1.85
N HIS A 61 9.79 -6.60 -1.09
CA HIS A 61 9.22 -7.07 0.16
C HIS A 61 8.34 -8.29 -0.16
N VAL A 62 8.94 -9.48 -0.14
CA VAL A 62 8.23 -10.74 -0.03
C VAL A 62 7.66 -10.79 1.39
N GLU A 63 6.40 -10.39 1.48
CA GLU A 63 5.50 -10.70 2.57
C GLU A 63 5.43 -12.23 2.73
N ALA A 64 6.28 -12.77 3.60
CA ALA A 64 6.25 -14.16 4.05
C ALA A 64 6.16 -14.16 5.58
N GLN A 65 4.91 -14.05 6.05
CA GLN A 65 4.34 -15.00 7.00
C GLN A 65 5.14 -15.25 8.29
N GLN A 66 4.87 -14.41 9.29
CA GLN A 66 4.37 -14.83 10.60
C GLN A 66 4.91 -16.17 11.13
N ARG A 67 6.02 -16.10 11.88
CA ARG A 67 6.34 -17.09 12.92
C ARG A 67 7.20 -16.48 14.01
N GLU A 68 6.61 -15.52 14.73
CA GLU A 68 7.13 -15.14 16.04
C GLU A 68 6.74 -16.22 17.04
N LEU A 69 7.75 -16.93 17.56
CA LEU A 69 7.93 -17.42 18.93
C LEU A 69 9.06 -18.46 18.91
N PRO A 70 10.23 -18.07 19.41
CA PRO A 70 10.72 -18.74 20.61
C PRO A 70 10.99 -17.70 21.70
N SER A 71 10.21 -17.80 22.76
CA SER A 71 10.61 -17.40 24.10
C SER A 71 12.00 -17.96 24.39
N GLN A 72 12.97 -17.09 24.65
CA GLN A 72 14.07 -17.32 25.59
C GLN A 72 14.94 -16.07 25.70
N SER A 73 14.64 -15.24 26.68
CA SER A 73 15.62 -14.42 27.41
C SER A 73 14.97 -14.15 28.77
N ALA A 74 15.09 -15.08 29.72
CA ALA A 74 16.22 -15.15 30.65
C ALA A 74 16.56 -13.76 31.23
N SER A 75 16.04 -13.57 32.45
CA SER A 75 16.63 -12.85 33.58
C SER A 75 17.13 -11.43 33.35
N VAL A 76 16.37 -10.44 33.84
CA VAL A 76 16.95 -9.42 34.74
C VAL A 76 15.93 -9.09 35.82
N ASP A 77 16.31 -9.49 37.03
CA ASP A 77 15.71 -9.14 38.32
C ASP A 77 15.93 -7.65 38.58
N HIS A 78 14.87 -6.87 38.68
CA HIS A 78 14.90 -5.53 39.28
C HIS A 78 13.66 -5.35 40.14
N GLN A 79 13.69 -6.03 41.29
CA GLN A 79 12.87 -5.70 42.44
C GLN A 79 13.70 -4.78 43.35
N ASP A 80 13.55 -3.46 43.20
CA ASP A 80 13.75 -2.53 44.31
C ASP A 80 13.05 -1.20 44.01
N LEU A 81 12.61 -0.52 45.08
CA LEU A 81 12.00 0.82 45.13
C LEU A 81 10.47 0.86 45.03
N GLN A 82 9.87 0.29 46.07
CA GLN A 82 8.63 0.78 46.67
C GLN A 82 8.86 2.19 47.24
N ALA A 83 8.17 3.21 46.71
CA ALA A 83 7.83 4.43 47.43
C ALA A 83 6.72 5.23 46.71
N LYS A 84 5.47 5.04 47.12
CA LYS A 84 4.47 6.14 47.10
C LYS A 84 4.86 7.08 48.27
N PRO A 85 4.77 8.42 48.14
CA PRO A 85 3.50 9.08 48.46
C PRO A 85 3.25 10.48 47.81
N VAL A 86 2.07 11.03 48.09
CA VAL A 86 1.64 12.46 48.07
C VAL A 86 1.33 13.07 46.69
N GLN A 87 0.06 13.14 46.25
CA GLN A 87 -0.99 14.16 46.51
C GLN A 87 -0.76 15.55 45.87
N SER A 88 -1.91 16.11 45.45
CA SER A 88 -2.29 17.54 45.33
C SER A 88 -1.86 18.38 44.12
N GLU A 89 -2.80 18.58 43.19
CA GLU A 89 -3.33 19.86 42.66
C GLU A 89 -4.39 19.48 41.60
N VAL A 90 -5.71 19.57 41.79
CA VAL A 90 -6.64 20.69 42.03
C VAL A 90 -6.52 21.84 41.02
N SER A 91 -7.66 22.08 40.34
CA SER A 91 -8.00 23.24 39.49
C SER A 91 -7.28 23.29 38.15
N ARG A 92 -7.93 23.56 37.01
CA ARG A 92 -8.92 24.60 36.76
C ARG A 92 -9.64 24.22 35.46
N SER A 93 -10.96 24.03 35.49
CA SER A 93 -11.96 24.93 34.92
C SER A 93 -11.86 25.12 33.41
N GLU A 94 -12.93 24.73 32.70
CA GLU A 94 -13.77 25.55 31.80
C GLU A 94 -14.62 24.55 30.98
N VAL A 95 -15.87 24.27 31.34
CA VAL A 95 -17.08 25.10 31.17
C VAL A 95 -17.43 25.35 29.71
N SER A 96 -18.67 24.96 29.41
CA SER A 96 -19.50 25.38 28.26
C SER A 96 -19.10 24.80 26.90
N THR A 97 -19.98 24.06 26.25
CA THR A 97 -21.32 24.57 25.93
C THR A 97 -22.35 23.43 25.80
N PRO A 98 -23.63 23.75 26.06
CA PRO A 98 -24.73 22.80 26.14
C PRO A 98 -25.40 22.60 24.78
N GLU A 99 -26.41 21.72 24.80
CA GLU A 99 -27.73 21.92 24.18
C GLU A 99 -28.20 20.78 23.25
N ALA A 100 -29.46 20.43 23.48
CA ALA A 100 -30.39 19.75 22.60
C ALA A 100 -30.38 18.21 22.61
N THR A 101 -31.00 17.65 23.65
CA THR A 101 -31.75 16.39 23.56
C THR A 101 -33.07 16.58 24.31
N ARG A 102 -34.16 16.06 23.71
CA ARG A 102 -35.56 16.01 24.19
C ARG A 102 -36.27 17.37 24.17
N GLU A 103 -37.49 17.49 23.67
CA GLU A 103 -38.66 16.59 23.72
C GLU A 103 -39.46 16.60 22.41
#